data_AF-C5CL29-F1
#
_entry.id   AF-C5CL29-F1
#
_cell.length_a   1.000
_cell.length_b   1.000
_cell.length_c   1.000
_cell.angle_alpha   90.00
_cell.angle_beta   90.00
_cell.angle_gamma   90.00
#
_symmetry.space_group_name_H-M   'P 1'
#
loop_
_entity.id
_entity.type
_entity.pdbx_description
1 polymer ?
#
loop_
_entity_poly.entity_id
_entity_poly.type
_entity_poly.pdbx_seq_one_letter_code
_entity_poly.pdbx_strand_id
1 'polypeptide(L)'
;MHPSCTASVYVYGTMGVNFHAPGWSEFLIPVGDPRLMGVLQSAFAVIPGARKRAGDYVAPSQGLIAFHLEEGRLWRPEDAVTFYSEEGGDDGEPEVGSNGEAQITEADERKVVEPADLTDDLESAETGEGADESSSAKRSSQPTRFRQARADARVGTIRQEIERVFGLPAGSVVLRGVDGRPLRADALIRTLRARWADE
;
A
#
# COMPACT_ATOMS: atom_id res chain seq x y z
N MET A 1 -1.14 -10.52 -19.36
CA MET A 1 -0.35 -9.55 -18.55
C MET A 1 0.81 -9.04 -19.38
N HIS A 2 1.17 -7.76 -19.24
CA HIS A 2 2.31 -7.16 -19.94
C HIS A 2 3.59 -7.36 -19.11
N PRO A 3 4.51 -8.27 -19.50
CA PRO A 3 5.69 -8.59 -18.69
C PRO A 3 6.69 -7.42 -18.58
N SER A 4 6.57 -6.40 -19.43
CA SER A 4 7.42 -5.21 -19.42
C SER A 4 6.85 -4.03 -18.63
N CYS A 5 5.68 -4.19 -18.00
CA CYS A 5 5.06 -3.12 -17.22
C CYS A 5 5.65 -3.12 -15.81
N THR A 6 6.25 -2.00 -15.41
CA THR A 6 6.67 -1.74 -14.03
C THR A 6 5.96 -0.49 -13.52
N ALA A 7 5.11 -0.64 -12.52
CA ALA A 7 4.33 0.47 -11.97
C ALA A 7 3.88 0.19 -10.53
N SER A 8 3.72 1.24 -9.72
CA SER A 8 3.18 1.15 -8.36
C SER A 8 1.91 1.97 -8.24
N VAL A 9 1.00 1.55 -7.36
CA VAL A 9 -0.18 2.34 -6.96
C VAL A 9 -0.06 2.65 -5.47
N TYR A 10 -0.04 3.93 -5.15
CA TYR A 10 -0.16 4.42 -3.77
C TYR A 10 -1.59 4.84 -3.50
N VAL A 11 -2.04 4.66 -2.26
CA VAL A 11 -3.37 5.03 -1.79
C VAL A 11 -3.23 6.07 -0.70
N TYR A 12 -3.96 7.18 -0.85
CA TYR A 12 -4.06 8.22 0.17
C TYR A 12 -5.53 8.48 0.50
N GLY A 13 -5.93 8.19 1.74
CA GLY A 13 -7.28 8.44 2.25
C GLY A 13 -7.34 9.76 3.00
N THR A 14 -8.32 10.60 2.70
CA THR A 14 -8.55 11.84 3.45
C THR A 14 -10.04 12.19 3.53
N MET A 15 -10.41 12.86 4.62
CA MET A 15 -11.67 13.58 4.74
C MET A 15 -11.63 14.81 3.82
N GLY A 16 -12.73 15.11 3.15
CA GLY A 16 -12.84 16.32 2.34
C GLY A 16 -14.21 16.48 1.70
N VAL A 17 -14.33 17.47 0.82
CA VAL A 17 -15.54 17.66 -0.01
C VAL A 17 -15.23 17.19 -1.42
N ASN A 18 -15.66 15.98 -1.74
CA ASN A 18 -15.56 15.38 -3.07
C ASN A 18 -16.96 15.05 -3.57
N PHE A 19 -17.21 15.13 -4.88
CA PHE A 19 -18.52 14.84 -5.47
C PHE A 19 -19.66 15.69 -4.86
N HIS A 20 -19.36 16.96 -4.55
CA HIS A 20 -20.30 17.92 -3.96
C HIS A 20 -20.87 17.52 -2.59
N ALA A 21 -20.22 16.60 -1.87
CA ALA A 21 -20.62 16.22 -0.52
C ALA A 21 -19.38 16.03 0.38
N PRO A 22 -19.47 16.32 1.69
CA PRO A 22 -18.48 15.88 2.65
C PRO A 22 -18.39 14.35 2.66
N GLY A 23 -17.17 13.82 2.73
CA GLY A 23 -16.99 12.38 2.86
C GLY A 23 -15.53 11.96 2.90
N TRP A 24 -15.34 10.68 3.14
CA TRP A 24 -14.06 10.02 2.96
C TRP A 24 -13.80 9.79 1.47
N SER A 25 -12.58 10.03 1.01
CA SER A 25 -12.17 9.75 -0.36
C SER A 25 -10.79 9.12 -0.37
N GLU A 26 -10.62 8.16 -1.27
CA GLU A 26 -9.34 7.51 -1.53
C GLU A 26 -8.79 7.99 -2.87
N PHE A 27 -7.54 8.45 -2.84
CA PHE A 27 -6.78 8.85 -4.01
C PHE A 27 -5.88 7.69 -4.42
N LEU A 28 -6.06 7.21 -5.65
CA LEU A 28 -5.16 6.25 -6.28
C LEU A 28 -4.09 7.03 -7.05
N ILE A 29 -2.84 6.82 -6.68
CA ILE A 29 -1.67 7.55 -7.20
C ILE A 29 -0.79 6.55 -7.96
N PRO A 30 -1.02 6.35 -9.27
CA PRO A 30 -0.19 5.49 -10.09
C PRO A 30 1.16 6.16 -10.40
N VAL A 31 2.25 5.39 -10.27
CA VAL A 31 3.63 5.80 -10.53
C VAL A 31 4.28 4.77 -11.45
N GLY A 32 5.09 5.20 -12.42
CA GLY A 32 5.74 4.31 -13.39
C GLY A 32 5.07 4.37 -14.76
N ASP A 33 4.50 3.25 -15.23
CA ASP A 33 3.88 3.18 -16.56
C ASP A 33 2.68 4.16 -16.69
N PRO A 34 2.73 5.13 -17.62
CA PRO A 34 1.66 6.13 -17.78
C PRO A 34 0.32 5.53 -18.24
N ARG A 35 0.33 4.33 -18.82
CA ARG A 35 -0.90 3.64 -19.25
C ARG A 35 -1.75 3.16 -18.07
N LEU A 36 -1.15 2.99 -16.89
CA LEU A 36 -1.83 2.48 -15.71
C LEU A 36 -3.04 3.34 -15.30
N MET A 37 -2.94 4.66 -15.43
CA MET A 37 -4.06 5.56 -15.13
C MET A 37 -5.29 5.27 -16.01
N GLY A 38 -5.09 5.09 -17.32
CA GLY A 38 -6.19 4.79 -18.24
C GLY A 38 -6.83 3.43 -17.96
N VAL A 39 -6.03 2.44 -17.57
CA VAL A 39 -6.52 1.12 -17.16
C VAL A 39 -7.36 1.23 -15.90
N LEU A 40 -6.90 1.93 -14.86
CA LEU A 40 -7.66 2.15 -13.63
C LEU A 40 -8.98 2.86 -13.91
N GLN A 41 -8.95 3.95 -14.67
CA GLN A 41 -10.17 4.68 -15.04
C GLN A 41 -11.19 3.80 -15.77
N SER A 42 -10.72 2.92 -16.66
CA SER A 42 -11.56 1.97 -17.38
C SER A 42 -12.12 0.89 -16.45
N ALA A 43 -11.29 0.34 -15.56
CA ALA A 43 -11.71 -0.67 -14.58
C ALA A 43 -12.79 -0.14 -13.62
N PHE A 44 -12.67 1.09 -13.14
CA PHE A 44 -13.72 1.71 -12.32
C PHE A 44 -14.95 2.15 -13.14
N ALA A 45 -14.94 2.11 -14.48
CA ALA A 45 -16.10 2.49 -15.31
C ALA A 45 -17.17 1.42 -15.31
N VAL A 46 -16.78 0.17 -15.10
CA VAL A 46 -17.68 -0.97 -15.14
C VAL A 46 -18.31 -1.29 -13.78
N ILE A 47 -17.87 -0.64 -12.70
CA ILE A 47 -18.38 -0.86 -11.34
C ILE A 47 -19.61 0.03 -11.10
N PRO A 48 -20.83 -0.54 -10.95
CA PRO A 48 -22.03 0.25 -10.70
C PRO A 48 -21.95 1.01 -9.38
N GLY A 49 -22.34 2.29 -9.38
CA GLY A 49 -22.36 3.15 -8.19
C GLY A 49 -20.99 3.70 -7.75
N ALA A 50 -19.88 3.30 -8.39
CA ALA A 50 -18.57 3.86 -8.08
C ALA A 50 -18.46 5.33 -8.55
N ARG A 51 -18.36 6.26 -7.59
CA ARG A 51 -18.06 7.67 -7.86
C ARG A 51 -16.57 7.85 -8.06
N LYS A 52 -16.16 8.37 -9.22
CA LYS A 52 -14.75 8.57 -9.57
C LYS A 52 -14.56 9.89 -10.31
N ARG A 53 -13.39 10.49 -10.15
CA ARG A 53 -12.95 11.69 -10.88
C ARG A 53 -11.43 11.70 -10.97
N ALA A 54 -10.88 12.46 -11.92
CA ALA A 54 -9.49 12.87 -11.81
C ALA A 54 -9.39 13.89 -10.65
N GLY A 55 -8.58 13.56 -9.64
CA GLY A 55 -8.27 14.46 -8.54
C GLY A 55 -7.12 15.41 -8.88
N ASP A 56 -6.82 16.30 -7.94
CA ASP A 56 -5.58 17.08 -7.98
C ASP A 56 -4.37 16.17 -7.76
N TYR A 57 -3.19 16.68 -8.10
CA TYR A 57 -1.95 15.95 -7.87
C TYR A 57 -1.71 15.76 -6.36
N VAL A 58 -1.55 14.49 -5.96
CA VAL A 58 -1.11 14.08 -4.62
C VAL A 58 0.24 13.41 -4.78
N ALA A 59 1.23 13.83 -3.98
CA ALA A 59 2.57 13.26 -4.09
C ALA A 59 2.56 11.80 -3.60
N PRO A 60 3.26 10.86 -4.27
CA PRO A 60 3.32 9.46 -3.83
C PRO A 60 3.81 9.30 -2.38
N SER A 61 4.65 10.22 -1.89
CA SER A 61 5.14 10.24 -0.51
C SER A 61 4.05 10.49 0.55
N GLN A 62 2.87 10.95 0.14
CA GLN A 62 1.71 11.12 1.03
C GLN A 62 0.85 9.86 1.10
N GLY A 63 0.96 8.96 0.13
CA GLY A 63 0.21 7.71 0.09
C GLY A 63 1.01 6.53 0.64
N LEU A 64 0.28 5.48 0.99
CA LEU A 64 0.86 4.17 1.27
C LEU A 64 0.86 3.35 0.00
N ILE A 65 1.96 2.66 -0.30
CA ILE A 65 1.99 1.73 -1.42
C ILE A 65 0.95 0.63 -1.15
N ALA A 66 0.09 0.35 -2.13
CA ALA A 66 -0.95 -0.69 -2.02
C ALA A 66 -0.70 -1.82 -3.03
N PHE A 67 -0.17 -1.50 -4.20
CA PHE A 67 0.12 -2.47 -5.25
C PHE A 67 1.40 -2.11 -5.98
N HIS A 68 2.14 -3.12 -6.41
CA HIS A 68 3.27 -3.00 -7.32
C HIS A 68 3.14 -4.03 -8.44
N LEU A 69 3.33 -3.60 -9.68
CA LEU A 69 3.33 -4.43 -10.87
C LEU A 69 4.76 -4.49 -11.37
N GLU A 70 5.31 -5.68 -11.48
CA GLU A 70 6.64 -5.91 -12.05
C GLU A 70 6.71 -7.31 -12.65
N GLU A 71 7.34 -7.45 -13.82
CA GLU A 71 7.48 -8.73 -14.53
C GLU A 71 6.15 -9.46 -14.79
N GLY A 72 5.07 -8.69 -14.96
CA GLY A 72 3.73 -9.21 -15.16
C GLY A 72 3.08 -9.81 -13.91
N ARG A 73 3.73 -9.71 -12.74
CA ARG A 73 3.16 -10.12 -11.44
C ARG A 73 2.58 -8.92 -10.71
N LEU A 74 1.48 -9.15 -10.00
CA LEU A 74 0.91 -8.19 -9.07
C LEU A 74 1.42 -8.52 -7.67
N TRP A 75 2.13 -7.57 -7.09
CA TRP A 75 2.70 -7.61 -5.76
C TRP A 75 1.88 -6.74 -4.82
N ARG A 76 1.61 -7.24 -3.62
CA ARG A 76 0.93 -6.55 -2.52
C ARG A 76 1.89 -6.43 -1.35
N PRO A 77 1.89 -5.31 -0.61
CA PRO A 77 2.66 -5.21 0.61
C PRO A 77 2.05 -6.13 1.66
N GLU A 78 2.87 -6.99 2.25
CA GLU A 78 2.53 -7.71 3.48
C GLU A 78 2.80 -6.83 4.70
N ASP A 79 3.89 -6.07 4.63
CA ASP A 79 4.31 -5.09 5.62
C ASP A 79 5.02 -3.90 4.94
N ALA A 80 5.67 -3.02 5.71
CA ALA A 80 6.34 -1.83 5.19
C ALA A 80 7.49 -2.10 4.21
N VAL A 81 8.05 -3.30 4.17
CA VAL A 81 9.22 -3.67 3.37
C VAL A 81 9.06 -4.98 2.59
N THR A 82 8.08 -5.80 2.95
CA THR A 82 7.84 -7.12 2.35
C THR A 82 6.68 -7.04 1.36
N PHE A 83 6.89 -7.61 0.18
CA PHE A 83 5.87 -7.77 -0.85
C PHE A 83 5.66 -9.24 -1.15
N TYR A 84 4.40 -9.63 -1.36
CA TYR A 84 4.01 -10.96 -1.82
C TYR A 84 3.22 -10.86 -3.11
N SER A 85 3.27 -11.89 -3.93
CA SER A 85 2.43 -12.05 -5.10
C SER A 85 1.64 -13.33 -4.93
N GLU A 86 0.32 -13.26 -5.08
CA GLU A 86 -0.49 -14.47 -5.22
C GLU A 86 -0.11 -15.08 -6.57
N GLU A 87 0.51 -16.26 -6.56
CA GLU A 87 0.76 -16.99 -7.80
C GLU A 87 -0.60 -17.21 -8.48
N GLY A 88 -0.72 -16.73 -9.72
CA GLY A 88 -1.83 -17.13 -10.57
C GLY A 88 -1.81 -18.64 -10.64
N GLY A 89 -2.92 -19.27 -10.25
CA GLY A 89 -3.04 -20.72 -10.10
C GLY A 89 -2.31 -21.45 -11.22
N ASP A 90 -1.28 -22.19 -10.84
CA ASP A 90 -0.78 -23.32 -11.61
C ASP A 90 -1.93 -24.32 -11.75
N ASP A 91 -2.00 -24.96 -12.91
CA ASP A 91 -3.08 -25.83 -13.36
C ASP A 91 -3.12 -27.17 -12.58
N GLY A 92 -3.29 -27.08 -11.25
CA GLY A 92 -3.48 -28.20 -10.35
C GLY A 92 -4.97 -28.51 -10.21
N GLU A 93 -5.33 -29.74 -10.53
CA GLU A 93 -6.69 -30.29 -10.52
C GLU A 93 -7.53 -29.96 -9.27
N PRO A 94 -8.88 -29.91 -9.41
CA PRO A 94 -9.78 -29.62 -8.30
C PRO A 94 -9.76 -30.74 -7.26
N GLU A 95 -9.18 -30.49 -6.09
CA GLU A 95 -9.39 -31.29 -4.89
C GLU A 95 -10.85 -31.15 -4.44
N VAL A 96 -11.66 -32.13 -4.84
CA VAL A 96 -13.02 -32.37 -4.34
C VAL A 96 -12.93 -32.96 -2.92
N GLY A 97 -13.57 -32.29 -1.96
CA GLY A 97 -13.81 -32.83 -0.62
C GLY A 97 -14.42 -31.75 0.30
N SER A 98 -15.70 -31.40 0.12
CA SER A 98 -16.86 -32.02 0.76
C SER A 98 -17.33 -31.30 2.03
N ASN A 99 -18.39 -30.51 1.83
CA ASN A 99 -19.57 -30.29 2.68
C ASN A 99 -19.44 -29.66 4.07
N GLY A 100 -20.00 -28.46 4.18
CA GLY A 100 -20.44 -27.81 5.41
C GLY A 100 -21.43 -26.70 5.05
N GLU A 101 -22.69 -27.07 4.93
CA GLU A 101 -23.81 -26.35 4.32
C GLU A 101 -24.05 -24.92 4.83
N ALA A 102 -24.35 -24.03 3.89
CA ALA A 102 -25.02 -22.76 4.14
C ALA A 102 -26.48 -23.02 4.52
N GLN A 103 -26.94 -22.52 5.67
CA GLN A 103 -28.37 -22.39 5.95
C GLN A 103 -28.82 -20.97 5.66
N ILE A 104 -29.53 -20.85 4.54
CA ILE A 104 -30.48 -19.79 4.25
C ILE A 104 -31.76 -20.13 5.01
N THR A 105 -32.32 -19.19 5.77
CA THR A 105 -33.74 -19.22 6.14
C THR A 105 -34.34 -17.85 5.90
N GLU A 106 -35.20 -17.76 4.88
CA GLU A 106 -36.15 -16.67 4.72
C GLU A 106 -37.50 -17.02 5.38
N ALA A 107 -38.17 -15.95 5.82
CA ALA A 107 -39.60 -15.78 6.12
C ALA A 107 -40.19 -16.44 7.38
N ASP A 108 -40.67 -15.62 8.33
CA ASP A 108 -42.13 -15.50 8.53
C ASP A 108 -42.58 -14.25 9.33
N GLU A 109 -43.69 -13.69 8.85
CA GLU A 109 -44.75 -12.91 9.50
C GLU A 109 -44.56 -11.56 10.25
N ARG A 110 -45.38 -10.61 9.76
CA ARG A 110 -45.65 -9.24 10.21
C ARG A 110 -46.22 -9.18 11.65
N LYS A 111 -45.76 -8.17 12.41
CA LYS A 111 -46.66 -7.43 13.32
C LYS A 111 -46.30 -5.95 13.36
N VAL A 112 -47.19 -5.15 12.78
CA VAL A 112 -47.24 -3.69 12.89
C VAL A 112 -47.68 -3.34 14.30
N VAL A 113 -46.93 -2.47 14.99
CA VAL A 113 -47.47 -1.57 16.02
C VAL A 113 -46.74 -0.22 15.86
N GLU A 114 -47.53 0.81 15.59
CA GLU A 114 -47.15 2.22 15.39
C GLU A 114 -46.88 2.96 16.72
N PRO A 115 -46.29 4.18 16.68
CA PRO A 115 -45.40 4.72 17.69
C PRO A 115 -46.06 5.66 18.70
N ALA A 116 -45.44 5.85 19.88
CA ALA A 116 -45.76 6.93 20.80
C ALA A 116 -44.50 7.45 21.52
N ASP A 117 -44.11 8.66 21.10
CA ASP A 117 -43.66 9.84 21.86
C ASP A 117 -42.87 9.76 23.18
N LEU A 118 -41.95 10.75 23.26
CA LEU A 118 -41.45 11.51 24.43
C LEU A 118 -39.96 11.30 24.80
N THR A 119 -39.10 12.23 24.33
CA THR A 119 -38.36 13.30 25.08
C THR A 119 -37.08 12.81 25.77
N ASP A 120 -35.90 13.27 25.31
CA ASP A 120 -35.14 14.43 25.84
C ASP A 120 -34.49 14.11 27.19
N ASP A 121 -33.17 13.87 27.21
CA ASP A 121 -32.23 14.62 28.07
C ASP A 121 -30.78 14.14 27.89
N LEU A 122 -29.88 15.09 28.01
CA LEU A 122 -28.44 15.01 27.75
C LEU A 122 -27.67 14.99 29.09
N GLU A 123 -26.49 14.39 29.07
CA GLU A 123 -25.34 14.57 29.99
C GLU A 123 -25.06 13.56 31.15
N SER A 124 -23.93 12.87 30.92
CA SER A 124 -22.72 12.78 31.77
C SER A 124 -22.69 11.89 33.03
N ALA A 125 -21.88 10.82 32.94
CA ALA A 125 -20.89 10.45 33.97
C ALA A 125 -19.86 9.42 33.44
N GLU A 126 -18.62 9.88 33.25
CA GLU A 126 -17.33 9.24 33.60
C GLU A 126 -17.28 7.70 33.66
N THR A 127 -16.53 7.07 32.75
CA THR A 127 -15.95 5.75 33.05
C THR A 127 -14.64 5.50 32.29
N GLY A 128 -13.56 5.34 33.06
CA GLY A 128 -12.59 4.27 32.84
C GLY A 128 -11.44 4.56 31.89
N GLU A 129 -10.33 5.01 32.48
CA GLU A 129 -8.98 4.85 31.94
C GLU A 129 -8.73 3.38 31.54
N GLY A 130 -8.52 3.16 30.25
CA GLY A 130 -8.03 1.90 29.69
C GLY A 130 -6.83 2.21 28.80
N ALA A 131 -5.65 2.27 29.41
CA ALA A 131 -4.38 2.29 28.70
C ALA A 131 -4.23 0.96 27.94
N ASP A 132 -4.59 0.94 26.67
CA ASP A 132 -4.26 -0.16 25.77
C ASP A 132 -2.83 0.03 25.28
N GLU A 133 -1.90 -0.62 26.00
CA GLU A 133 -0.53 -0.85 25.56
C GLU A 133 -0.56 -1.68 24.27
N SER A 134 -0.65 -0.99 23.13
CA SER A 134 -0.36 -1.60 21.82
C SER A 134 1.14 -1.90 21.75
N SER A 135 1.50 -3.06 22.29
CA SER A 135 2.83 -3.65 22.21
C SER A 135 3.16 -3.91 20.72
N SER A 136 3.85 -2.94 20.14
CA SER A 136 4.47 -3.04 18.81
C SER A 136 5.40 -4.26 18.77
N ALA A 137 4.88 -5.37 18.23
CA ALA A 137 5.67 -6.54 17.93
C ALA A 137 6.68 -6.19 16.83
N LYS A 138 7.88 -5.75 17.23
CA LYS A 138 9.03 -5.55 16.36
C LYS A 138 9.45 -6.91 15.80
N ARG A 139 8.89 -7.31 14.65
CA ARG A 139 9.31 -8.52 13.93
C ARG A 139 10.51 -8.18 13.07
N SER A 140 11.62 -8.86 13.32
CA SER A 140 12.83 -8.77 12.52
C SER A 140 12.67 -9.63 11.26
N SER A 141 12.16 -9.03 10.19
CA SER A 141 12.24 -9.63 8.85
C SER A 141 13.68 -9.46 8.33
N GLN A 142 14.47 -10.54 8.36
CA GLN A 142 15.74 -10.56 7.66
C GLN A 142 15.55 -11.11 6.24
N PRO A 143 15.92 -10.34 5.20
CA PRO A 143 15.71 -10.75 3.82
C PRO A 143 16.55 -11.99 3.47
N THR A 144 15.95 -12.93 2.75
CA THR A 144 16.56 -14.24 2.42
C THR A 144 17.61 -14.17 1.31
N ARG A 145 17.67 -13.06 0.55
CA ARG A 145 18.61 -12.86 -0.56
C ARG A 145 19.20 -11.47 -0.54
N PHE A 146 20.51 -11.39 -0.26
CA PHE A 146 21.26 -10.15 -0.32
C PHE A 146 21.95 -10.05 -1.68
N ARG A 147 21.56 -9.05 -2.47
CA ARG A 147 22.34 -8.64 -3.65
C ARG A 147 23.28 -7.52 -3.23
N GLN A 148 24.58 -7.79 -3.27
CA GLN A 148 25.57 -6.73 -3.05
C GLN A 148 25.65 -5.84 -4.29
N ALA A 149 25.59 -4.53 -4.07
CA ALA A 149 25.97 -3.56 -5.09
C ALA A 149 27.39 -3.85 -5.62
N ARG A 150 27.67 -3.57 -6.90
CA ARG A 150 29.04 -3.71 -7.41
C ARG A 150 29.94 -2.63 -6.80
N ALA A 151 31.22 -2.93 -6.63
CA ALA A 151 32.17 -2.03 -5.96
C ALA A 151 32.40 -0.72 -6.74
N ASP A 152 32.28 -0.76 -8.06
CA ASP A 152 32.39 0.35 -9.01
C ASP A 152 31.06 1.09 -9.26
N ALA A 153 29.96 0.64 -8.65
CA ALA A 153 28.70 1.35 -8.74
C ALA A 153 28.80 2.71 -8.02
N ARG A 154 28.16 3.73 -8.61
CA ARG A 154 28.02 5.05 -7.99
C ARG A 154 26.87 5.07 -7.00
N VAL A 155 27.02 5.83 -5.93
CA VAL A 155 25.96 6.08 -4.94
C VAL A 155 24.69 6.60 -5.60
N GLY A 156 24.81 7.51 -6.57
CA GLY A 156 23.68 8.04 -7.32
C GLY A 156 22.92 6.94 -8.07
N THR A 157 23.63 6.01 -8.70
CA THR A 157 23.01 4.86 -9.39
C THR A 157 22.26 3.95 -8.40
N ILE A 158 22.84 3.69 -7.23
CA ILE A 158 22.15 2.90 -6.19
C ILE A 158 20.92 3.62 -5.66
N ARG A 159 20.97 4.94 -5.45
CA ARG A 159 19.80 5.73 -5.04
C ARG A 159 18.68 5.67 -6.07
N GLN A 160 19.02 5.88 -7.34
CA GLN A 160 18.06 5.79 -8.45
C GLN A 160 17.46 4.39 -8.55
N GLU A 161 18.27 3.36 -8.32
CA GLU A 161 17.79 1.98 -8.36
C GLU A 161 16.85 1.67 -7.20
N ILE A 162 17.14 2.17 -5.99
CA ILE A 162 16.22 2.09 -4.85
C ILE A 162 14.94 2.87 -5.18
N GLU A 163 15.04 4.08 -5.71
CA GLU A 163 13.88 4.88 -6.11
C GLU A 163 13.02 4.15 -7.14
N ARG A 164 13.65 3.53 -8.14
CA ARG A 164 12.99 2.75 -9.19
C ARG A 164 12.30 1.51 -8.63
N VAL A 165 13.01 0.68 -7.86
CA VAL A 165 12.51 -0.58 -7.31
C VAL A 165 11.38 -0.34 -6.31
N PHE A 166 11.50 0.70 -5.47
CA PHE A 166 10.50 1.00 -4.45
C PHE A 166 9.46 2.05 -4.89
N GLY A 167 9.49 2.50 -6.15
CA GLY A 167 8.56 3.49 -6.69
C GLY A 167 8.64 4.88 -6.06
N LEU A 168 9.76 5.20 -5.40
CA LEU A 168 9.93 6.46 -4.68
C LEU A 168 10.15 7.62 -5.67
N PRO A 169 9.69 8.85 -5.36
CA PRO A 169 9.97 10.01 -6.19
C PRO A 169 11.48 10.24 -6.34
N ALA A 170 11.89 10.71 -7.52
CA ALA A 170 13.31 10.95 -7.82
C ALA A 170 13.93 11.92 -6.78
N GLY A 171 15.08 11.53 -6.22
CA GLY A 171 15.80 12.29 -5.19
C GLY A 171 15.30 12.09 -3.75
N SER A 172 14.30 11.23 -3.51
CA SER A 172 13.79 10.97 -2.16
C SER A 172 14.72 10.09 -1.32
N VAL A 173 15.70 9.41 -1.94
CA VAL A 173 16.60 8.49 -1.24
C VAL A 173 17.94 9.15 -0.95
N VAL A 174 18.36 9.13 0.33
CA VAL A 174 19.68 9.60 0.76
C VAL A 174 20.40 8.50 1.51
N LEU A 175 21.49 8.01 0.91
CA LEU A 175 22.44 7.14 1.61
C LEU A 175 23.35 7.99 2.51
N ARG A 176 23.45 7.63 3.79
CA ARG A 176 24.31 8.28 4.78
C ARG A 176 25.58 7.46 5.01
N GLY A 177 26.69 8.16 5.23
CA GLY A 177 27.95 7.55 5.66
C GLY A 177 27.93 7.22 7.15
N VAL A 178 29.01 6.61 7.63
CA VAL A 178 29.17 6.23 9.04
C VAL A 178 29.10 7.45 9.97
N ASP A 179 29.63 8.59 9.50
CA ASP A 179 29.55 9.90 10.17
C ASP A 179 28.12 10.50 10.23
N GLY A 180 27.10 9.79 9.74
CA GLY A 180 25.72 10.28 9.62
C GLY A 180 25.49 11.33 8.53
N ARG A 181 26.55 11.76 7.83
CA ARG A 181 26.48 12.77 6.75
C ARG A 181 25.97 12.16 5.43
N PRO A 182 25.20 12.91 4.62
CA PRO A 182 24.73 12.43 3.33
C PRO A 182 25.91 12.20 2.38
N LEU A 183 25.89 11.08 1.68
CA LEU A 183 26.92 10.72 0.73
C LEU A 183 26.74 11.51 -0.58
N ARG A 184 27.85 11.80 -1.26
CA ARG A 184 27.79 12.40 -2.60
C ARG A 184 27.39 11.36 -3.64
N ALA A 185 26.68 11.79 -4.68
CA ALA A 185 26.16 10.89 -5.72
C ALA A 185 27.25 10.26 -6.61
N ASP A 186 28.40 10.92 -6.75
CA ASP A 186 29.56 10.49 -7.54
C ASP A 186 30.49 9.53 -6.80
N ALA A 187 30.31 9.36 -5.48
CA ALA A 187 31.09 8.42 -4.68
C ALA A 187 30.85 6.97 -5.13
N LEU A 188 31.89 6.14 -5.03
CA LEU A 188 31.84 4.71 -5.35
C LEU A 188 31.53 3.87 -4.12
N ILE A 189 30.80 2.78 -4.32
CA ILE A 189 30.47 1.81 -3.26
C ILE A 189 31.74 1.22 -2.62
N ARG A 190 32.82 1.00 -3.39
CA ARG A 190 34.12 0.56 -2.86
C ARG A 190 34.64 1.49 -1.78
N THR A 191 34.62 2.80 -2.05
CA THR A 191 35.13 3.82 -1.11
C THR A 191 34.30 3.84 0.16
N LEU A 192 33.01 3.55 0.07
CA LEU A 192 32.13 3.46 1.24
C LEU A 192 32.40 2.22 2.07
N ARG A 193 32.57 1.07 1.42
CA ARG A 193 32.89 -0.18 2.11
C ARG A 193 34.19 -0.09 2.89
N ALA A 194 35.22 0.52 2.30
CA ALA A 194 36.49 0.73 2.99
C ALA A 194 36.29 1.53 4.29
N ARG A 195 35.56 2.65 4.23
CA ARG A 195 35.28 3.48 5.41
C ARG A 195 34.47 2.77 6.51
N TRP A 196 33.66 1.79 6.14
CA TRP A 196 32.87 0.97 7.07
C TRP A 196 33.61 -0.28 7.54
N ALA A 197 34.75 -0.62 6.93
CA ALA A 197 35.58 -1.77 7.32
C ALA A 197 36.72 -1.37 8.26
N ASP A 198 37.05 -0.08 8.32
CA ASP A 198 38.08 0.49 9.20
C ASP A 198 37.54 0.82 10.63
N GLU A 199 36.33 0.34 10.95
CA GLU A 199 35.64 0.50 12.25
C GLU A 199 35.30 -0.89 12.83
#